data_AF-A0A225NVD3-F1
#
_entry.id   AF-A0A225NVD3-F1
#
_cell.length_a   1.000
_cell.length_b   1.000
_cell.length_c   1.000
_cell.angle_alpha   90.00
_cell.angle_beta   90.00
_cell.angle_gamma   90.00
#
_symmetry.space_group_name_H-M   'P 1'
#
loop_
_entity.id
_entity.type
_entity.pdbx_description
1 polymer ?
#
loop_
_entity_poly.entity_id
_entity_poly.type
_entity_poly.pdbx_seq_one_letter_code
_entity_poly.pdbx_strand_id
1 'polypeptide(L)'
;MRRPPSITILKLALPALLSMLLCWGVVARAHEVTPTVADFTVDGSELSMVFRLNAEAFLAGIDLDGLVDTDEAEGGGVYDDLRGLEPDSLEARFLPFAEAWIERIGVDIGGPVTLEVTGFNAGPLGDPRVARSSELVVRGEIPALASEMVLNWPSGAGALVLRQLGVEEPFTGLVQGGGSTPPIALDGGGAASGWLVFAQYIPVGFEHIVPLGLDHILFVLGLFFLGTSARVLLWQVSAFTLAHTVTLALGALGWVNVPPSIVEPLIAASICYVALENIFLGHLTRWRPVVIFGFGLLHGLGFASVLGEFGLPRGQFFPALIGFNVGVEFGQLTVIALAFLAVGLWFGHKPWYRTAIAIPASAVIALVGAYWFVERVFL
;
A
#
# COMPACT_ATOMS: atom_id res chain seq x y z
N MET A 1 -9.47 -35.46 -44.72
CA MET A 1 -9.00 -34.07 -44.89
C MET A 1 -9.36 -33.27 -43.65
N ARG A 2 -8.40 -33.03 -42.74
CA ARG A 2 -8.59 -32.13 -41.59
C ARG A 2 -8.45 -30.70 -42.10
N ARG A 3 -9.49 -29.87 -41.98
CA ARG A 3 -9.40 -28.45 -42.30
C ARG A 3 -8.34 -27.80 -41.38
N PRO A 4 -7.45 -26.94 -41.89
CA PRO A 4 -6.54 -26.21 -41.02
C PRO A 4 -7.38 -25.33 -40.06
N PRO A 5 -6.92 -25.13 -38.81
CA PRO A 5 -7.58 -24.20 -37.91
C PRO A 5 -7.66 -22.82 -38.56
N SER A 6 -8.81 -22.16 -38.44
CA SER A 6 -9.01 -20.83 -39.03
C SER A 6 -7.99 -19.86 -38.44
N ILE A 7 -7.43 -18.99 -39.29
CA ILE A 7 -6.45 -17.94 -38.94
C ILE A 7 -6.95 -17.06 -37.77
N THR A 8 -8.26 -17.03 -37.52
CA THR A 8 -8.92 -16.35 -36.39
C THR A 8 -8.63 -16.98 -35.03
N ILE A 9 -8.49 -18.31 -34.94
CA ILE A 9 -8.17 -19.02 -33.68
C ILE A 9 -6.73 -18.69 -33.26
N LEU A 10 -5.81 -18.57 -34.23
CA LEU A 10 -4.41 -18.22 -33.97
C LEU A 10 -4.25 -16.77 -33.48
N LYS A 11 -5.13 -15.85 -33.91
CA LYS A 11 -5.15 -14.45 -33.47
C LYS A 11 -5.78 -14.24 -32.08
N LEU A 12 -6.59 -15.18 -31.60
CA LEU A 12 -7.14 -15.19 -30.22
C LEU A 12 -6.23 -15.94 -29.24
N ALA A 13 -5.53 -16.96 -29.73
CA ALA A 13 -4.54 -17.68 -28.94
C ALA A 13 -3.35 -16.79 -28.57
N LEU A 14 -2.89 -15.89 -29.46
CA LEU A 14 -1.73 -15.04 -29.20
C LEU A 14 -1.90 -14.05 -28.01
N PRO A 15 -3.00 -13.28 -27.89
CA PRO A 15 -3.23 -12.45 -26.70
C PRO A 15 -3.51 -13.29 -25.45
N ALA A 16 -4.17 -14.46 -25.57
CA ALA A 16 -4.38 -15.39 -24.46
C ALA A 16 -3.06 -16.01 -23.95
N LEU A 17 -2.13 -16.32 -24.88
CA LEU A 17 -0.79 -16.80 -24.57
C LEU A 17 0.08 -15.68 -24.00
N LEU A 18 -0.04 -14.44 -24.51
CA LEU A 18 0.62 -13.26 -23.95
C LEU A 18 0.10 -12.95 -22.53
N SER A 19 -1.20 -13.12 -22.27
CA SER A 19 -1.76 -13.01 -20.91
C SER A 19 -1.34 -14.17 -20.01
N MET A 20 -1.16 -15.39 -20.53
CA MET A 20 -0.60 -16.52 -19.75
C MET A 20 0.90 -16.36 -19.50
N LEU A 21 1.65 -15.77 -20.43
CA LEU A 21 3.08 -15.47 -20.26
C LEU A 21 3.30 -14.29 -19.29
N LEU A 22 2.35 -13.35 -19.20
CA LEU A 22 2.31 -12.33 -18.15
C LEU A 22 1.92 -12.90 -16.76
N CYS A 23 1.43 -14.14 -16.68
CA CYS A 23 1.12 -14.83 -15.41
C CYS A 23 2.25 -15.76 -14.93
N TRP A 24 3.39 -15.85 -15.63
CA TRP A 24 4.48 -16.79 -15.29
C TRP A 24 5.70 -16.14 -14.59
N GLY A 25 5.66 -14.84 -14.31
CA GLY A 25 6.47 -14.25 -13.24
C GLY A 25 5.46 -13.47 -12.41
N VAL A 26 5.31 -13.70 -11.12
CA VAL A 26 6.33 -13.70 -10.08
C VAL A 26 5.80 -14.59 -8.95
N VAL A 27 6.62 -15.50 -8.45
CA VAL A 27 6.41 -16.09 -7.12
C VAL A 27 6.85 -15.01 -6.15
N ALA A 28 5.96 -14.06 -5.83
CA ALA A 28 6.24 -13.01 -4.86
C ALA A 28 5.53 -13.38 -3.58
N ARG A 29 6.33 -13.77 -2.58
CA ARG A 29 5.90 -13.65 -1.20
C ARG A 29 5.95 -12.15 -0.90
N ALA A 30 4.82 -11.46 -1.07
CA ALA A 30 4.78 -10.03 -0.89
C ALA A 30 5.04 -9.69 0.59
N HIS A 31 6.22 -9.13 0.88
CA HIS A 31 6.51 -8.48 2.15
C HIS A 31 6.45 -6.98 1.94
N GLU A 32 5.31 -6.36 2.29
CA GLU A 32 5.10 -4.92 2.09
C GLU A 32 6.13 -4.08 2.86
N VAL A 33 6.78 -3.14 2.15
CA VAL A 33 7.64 -2.13 2.74
C VAL A 33 6.79 -1.08 3.44
N THR A 34 6.80 -1.07 4.78
CA THR A 34 6.17 -0.01 5.57
C THR A 34 7.07 1.22 5.64
N PRO A 35 6.55 2.44 5.41
CA PRO A 35 7.34 3.66 5.52
C PRO A 35 7.83 3.87 6.96
N THR A 36 9.00 4.51 7.12
CA THR A 36 9.47 4.93 8.44
C THR A 36 8.57 6.04 8.95
N VAL A 37 8.16 5.99 10.22
CA VAL A 37 7.40 7.08 10.86
C VAL A 37 8.23 7.71 11.96
N ALA A 38 8.53 8.99 11.85
CA ALA A 38 9.22 9.74 12.89
C ALA A 38 8.29 10.74 13.57
N ASP A 39 8.20 10.62 14.89
CA ASP A 39 7.59 11.64 15.75
C ASP A 39 8.68 12.54 16.30
N PHE A 40 8.51 13.86 16.21
CA PHE A 40 9.44 14.79 16.84
C PHE A 40 8.73 15.79 17.76
N THR A 41 9.45 16.19 18.80
CA THR A 41 9.05 17.22 19.76
C THR A 41 10.23 18.12 20.02
N VAL A 42 9.96 19.39 20.28
CA VAL A 42 10.95 20.34 20.78
C VAL A 42 10.55 20.76 22.18
N ASP A 43 11.45 20.59 23.14
CA ASP A 43 11.29 21.07 24.51
C ASP A 43 12.49 21.94 24.90
N GLY A 44 12.27 23.25 24.99
CA GLY A 44 13.33 24.22 25.25
C GLY A 44 14.44 24.20 24.18
N SER A 45 15.61 23.66 24.54
CA SER A 45 16.79 23.56 23.67
C SER A 45 17.09 22.12 23.25
N GLU A 46 16.13 21.21 23.36
CA GLU A 46 16.27 19.80 22.99
C GLU A 46 15.25 19.44 21.91
N LEU A 47 15.76 18.90 20.79
CA LEU A 47 14.98 18.19 19.80
C LEU A 47 15.01 16.70 20.15
N SER A 48 13.84 16.09 20.31
CA SER A 48 13.69 14.64 20.48
C SER A 48 12.93 14.07 19.29
N MET A 49 13.43 12.97 18.74
CA MET A 49 12.83 12.24 17.62
C MET A 49 12.71 10.76 17.96
N VAL A 50 11.55 10.17 17.67
CA VAL A 50 11.29 8.74 17.82
C VAL A 50 10.95 8.18 16.45
N PHE A 51 11.84 7.37 15.90
CA PHE A 51 11.65 6.70 14.63
C PHE A 51 11.08 5.31 14.85
N ARG A 52 9.94 5.02 14.23
CA ARG A 52 9.36 3.69 14.09
C ARG A 52 9.72 3.17 12.72
N LEU A 53 10.55 2.14 12.66
CA LEU A 53 11.18 1.65 11.43
C LEU A 53 11.34 0.12 11.42
N ASN A 54 11.65 -0.42 10.25
CA ASN A 54 12.05 -1.81 10.06
C ASN A 54 13.57 -1.94 10.16
N ALA A 55 14.07 -2.22 11.37
CA ALA A 55 15.50 -2.22 11.68
C ALA A 55 16.28 -3.28 10.87
N GLU A 56 15.65 -4.42 10.62
CA GLU A 56 16.20 -5.52 9.85
C GLU A 56 16.49 -5.12 8.41
N ALA A 57 15.58 -4.38 7.77
CA ALA A 57 15.77 -3.92 6.39
C ALA A 57 16.95 -2.95 6.26
N PHE A 58 17.07 -2.02 7.22
CA PHE A 58 18.21 -1.10 7.29
C PHE A 58 19.53 -1.84 7.53
N LEU A 59 19.57 -2.82 8.43
CA LEU A 59 20.76 -3.63 8.69
C LEU A 59 21.14 -4.54 7.53
N ALA A 60 20.15 -5.05 6.79
CA ALA A 60 20.38 -5.83 5.58
C ALA A 60 20.93 -4.98 4.42
N GLY A 61 20.91 -3.65 4.55
CA GLY A 61 21.37 -2.72 3.51
C GLY A 61 20.41 -2.62 2.33
N ILE A 62 19.13 -2.97 2.54
CA ILE A 62 18.11 -2.89 1.50
C ILE A 62 17.87 -1.42 1.15
N ASP A 63 17.93 -1.09 -0.15
CA ASP A 63 17.47 0.19 -0.66
C ASP A 63 15.95 0.20 -0.65
N LEU A 64 15.37 1.02 0.25
CA LEU A 64 13.93 1.11 0.42
C LEU A 64 13.29 2.15 -0.52
N ASP A 65 14.06 2.83 -1.36
CA ASP A 65 13.54 3.88 -2.26
C ASP A 65 12.78 3.24 -3.45
N GLY A 66 11.47 3.48 -3.51
CA GLY A 66 10.61 2.94 -4.57
C GLY A 66 10.46 1.42 -4.53
N LEU A 67 10.91 0.76 -3.46
CA LEU A 67 10.81 -0.67 -3.27
C LEU A 67 9.39 -1.03 -2.78
N VAL A 68 8.78 -1.99 -3.46
CA VAL A 68 7.45 -2.52 -3.11
C VAL A 68 7.58 -3.80 -2.28
N ASP A 69 8.63 -4.59 -2.53
CA ASP A 69 8.87 -5.91 -1.94
C ASP A 69 10.34 -6.08 -1.54
N THR A 70 10.59 -6.41 -0.26
CA THR A 70 11.94 -6.66 0.26
C THR A 70 12.57 -7.95 -0.25
N ASP A 71 11.78 -8.90 -0.74
CA ASP A 71 12.28 -10.19 -1.26
C ASP A 71 12.97 -10.01 -2.62
N GLU A 72 12.62 -8.96 -3.36
CA GLU A 72 13.23 -8.60 -4.64
C GLU A 72 14.52 -7.77 -4.48
N ALA A 73 14.86 -7.35 -3.26
CA ALA A 73 16.02 -6.50 -2.98
C ALA A 73 17.34 -7.29 -2.83
N GLU A 74 18.43 -6.65 -3.23
CA GLU A 74 19.77 -7.10 -2.84
C GLU A 74 19.88 -7.05 -1.30
N GLY A 75 19.95 -8.22 -0.66
CA GLY A 75 19.99 -8.34 0.81
C GLY A 75 18.85 -9.14 1.43
N GLY A 76 17.84 -9.59 0.66
CA GLY A 76 16.68 -10.33 1.17
C GLY A 76 17.02 -11.54 2.06
N GLY A 77 18.06 -12.32 1.72
CA GLY A 77 18.50 -13.44 2.57
C GLY A 77 19.07 -13.01 3.93
N VAL A 78 19.76 -11.86 4.00
CA VAL A 78 20.24 -11.29 5.28
C VAL A 78 19.06 -10.74 6.07
N TYR A 79 18.10 -10.13 5.39
CA TYR A 79 16.87 -9.64 5.99
C TYR A 79 16.07 -10.77 6.67
N ASP A 80 15.88 -11.90 5.99
CA ASP A 80 15.21 -13.08 6.57
C ASP A 80 15.91 -13.61 7.83
N ASP A 81 17.25 -13.69 7.80
CA ASP A 81 18.04 -14.11 8.96
C ASP A 81 17.87 -13.15 10.16
N LEU A 82 17.79 -11.84 9.89
CA LEU A 82 17.65 -10.81 10.92
C LEU A 82 16.27 -10.83 11.58
N ARG A 83 15.21 -11.18 10.85
CA ARG A 83 13.83 -11.28 11.37
C ARG A 83 13.66 -12.39 12.41
N GLY A 84 14.50 -13.42 12.33
CA GLY A 84 14.54 -14.50 13.32
C GLY A 84 15.28 -14.16 14.61
N LEU A 85 15.92 -12.97 14.70
CA LEU A 85 16.69 -12.59 15.87
C LEU A 85 15.82 -12.13 17.04
N GLU A 86 16.11 -12.71 18.22
CA GLU A 86 15.61 -12.22 19.49
C GLU A 86 15.91 -10.72 19.68
N PRO A 87 15.02 -9.95 20.34
CA PRO A 87 15.11 -8.50 20.47
C PRO A 87 16.51 -8.01 20.91
N ASP A 88 17.07 -8.60 21.98
CA ASP A 88 18.38 -8.24 22.51
C ASP A 88 19.51 -8.44 21.48
N SER A 89 19.38 -9.46 20.63
CA SER A 89 20.37 -9.76 19.59
C SER A 89 20.27 -8.81 18.40
N LEU A 90 19.05 -8.38 18.05
CA LEU A 90 18.86 -7.34 17.04
C LEU A 90 19.41 -6.00 17.56
N GLU A 91 19.07 -5.62 18.80
CA GLU A 91 19.53 -4.38 19.42
C GLU A 91 21.05 -4.27 19.47
N ALA A 92 21.74 -5.34 19.87
CA ALA A 92 23.21 -5.40 19.89
C ALA A 92 23.85 -5.20 18.51
N ARG A 93 23.14 -5.54 17.42
CA ARG A 93 23.60 -5.32 16.04
C ARG A 93 23.18 -3.97 15.49
N PHE A 94 21.99 -3.50 15.85
CA PHE A 94 21.40 -2.29 15.29
C PHE A 94 22.02 -1.02 15.89
N LEU A 95 22.31 -0.97 17.19
CA LEU A 95 22.83 0.23 17.85
C LEU A 95 24.12 0.78 17.18
N PRO A 96 25.17 -0.02 16.93
CA PRO A 96 26.37 0.49 16.25
C PRO A 96 26.11 0.96 14.82
N PHE A 97 25.17 0.30 14.12
CA PHE A 97 24.74 0.74 12.80
C PHE A 97 24.00 2.07 12.88
N ALA A 98 23.07 2.23 13.84
CA ALA A 98 22.26 3.41 14.03
C ALA A 98 23.11 4.63 14.37
N GLU A 99 24.14 4.47 15.22
CA GLU A 99 25.10 5.53 15.55
C GLU A 99 25.85 6.07 14.32
N ALA A 100 26.23 5.20 13.37
CA ALA A 100 26.85 5.64 12.12
C ALA A 100 25.82 6.15 11.11
N TRP A 101 24.62 5.56 11.09
CA TRP A 101 23.57 5.88 10.13
C TRP A 101 22.90 7.23 10.44
N ILE A 102 22.78 7.60 11.72
CA ILE A 102 22.12 8.86 12.13
C ILE A 102 22.83 10.10 11.58
N GLU A 103 24.15 10.02 11.36
CA GLU A 103 24.93 11.10 10.73
C GLU A 103 24.48 11.40 9.29
N ARG A 104 23.77 10.48 8.63
CA ARG A 104 23.20 10.67 7.29
C ARG A 104 21.89 11.45 7.31
N ILE A 105 21.24 11.57 8.47
CA ILE A 105 20.03 12.38 8.63
C ILE A 105 20.47 13.80 8.95
N GLY A 106 20.18 14.73 8.04
CA GLY A 106 20.57 16.12 8.20
C GLY A 106 19.45 16.96 8.80
N VAL A 107 19.63 17.49 10.01
CA VAL A 107 18.70 18.47 10.60
C VAL A 107 19.36 19.84 10.59
N ASP A 108 18.70 20.82 9.98
CA ASP A 108 19.17 22.21 9.94
C ASP A 108 18.20 23.13 10.70
N ILE A 109 18.74 23.85 11.69
CA ILE A 109 18.06 24.85 12.51
C ILE A 109 18.97 26.08 12.61
N GLY A 110 19.04 26.86 11.52
CA GLY A 110 19.99 27.97 11.42
C GLY A 110 21.45 27.52 11.40
N GLY A 111 21.69 26.26 11.02
CA GLY A 111 22.94 25.52 11.14
C GLY A 111 22.68 24.02 11.40
N PRO A 112 23.66 23.14 11.09
CA PRO A 112 23.50 21.71 11.29
C PRO A 112 23.40 21.36 12.77
N VAL A 113 22.40 20.55 13.13
CA VAL A 113 22.20 19.97 14.45
C VAL A 113 22.83 18.59 14.49
N THR A 114 23.64 18.32 15.50
CA THR A 114 24.19 16.99 15.73
C THR A 114 23.15 16.13 16.45
N LEU A 115 22.88 14.95 15.90
CA LEU A 115 21.92 14.00 16.44
C LEU A 115 22.66 12.85 17.11
N GLU A 116 22.18 12.43 18.28
CA GLU A 116 22.71 11.34 19.07
C GLU A 116 21.65 10.28 19.31
N VAL A 117 22.01 9.02 19.09
CA VAL A 117 21.16 7.88 19.46
C VAL A 117 21.17 7.74 20.97
N THR A 118 20.00 7.80 21.58
CA THR A 118 19.84 7.73 23.05
C THR A 118 19.08 6.49 23.52
N GLY A 119 18.45 5.77 22.59
CA GLY A 119 17.84 4.48 22.88
C GLY A 119 17.40 3.77 21.62
N PHE A 120 17.31 2.45 21.73
CA PHE A 120 16.70 1.60 20.70
C PHE A 120 15.86 0.54 21.40
N ASN A 121 14.74 0.17 20.79
CA ASN A 121 13.91 -0.94 21.21
C ASN A 121 13.52 -1.72 19.96
N ALA A 122 14.04 -2.95 19.86
CA ALA A 122 13.75 -3.85 18.74
C ALA A 122 12.27 -4.24 18.63
N GLY A 123 11.47 -4.06 19.69
CA GLY A 123 10.10 -4.58 19.76
C GLY A 123 10.06 -6.10 19.98
N PRO A 124 8.87 -6.65 20.26
CA PRO A 124 8.72 -8.09 20.53
C PRO A 124 8.98 -8.92 19.28
N LEU A 125 9.50 -10.15 19.46
CA LEU A 125 9.58 -11.13 18.39
C LEU A 125 8.15 -11.56 18.00
N GLY A 126 7.73 -11.21 16.79
CA GLY A 126 6.40 -11.45 16.25
C GLY A 126 6.36 -12.57 15.22
N ASP A 127 5.31 -12.57 14.40
CA ASP A 127 5.24 -13.42 13.21
C ASP A 127 6.34 -13.00 12.21
N PRO A 128 7.30 -13.87 11.84
CA PRO A 128 8.35 -13.54 10.89
C PRO A 128 7.83 -13.25 9.48
N ARG A 129 6.53 -13.32 9.22
CA ARG A 129 5.90 -12.90 7.96
C ARG A 129 5.54 -11.41 7.95
N VAL A 130 5.46 -10.75 9.11
CA VAL A 130 5.20 -9.31 9.21
C VAL A 130 6.51 -8.58 9.55
N ALA A 131 6.73 -7.39 8.98
CA ALA A 131 7.87 -6.56 9.35
C ALA A 131 7.78 -6.18 10.83
N ARG A 132 8.88 -6.35 11.58
CA ARG A 132 8.93 -5.94 12.99
C ARG A 132 9.07 -4.42 13.05
N SER A 133 8.24 -3.78 13.87
CA SER A 133 8.35 -2.34 14.13
C SER A 133 9.28 -2.12 15.32
N SER A 134 10.45 -1.52 15.04
CA SER A 134 11.44 -1.11 16.04
C SER A 134 11.36 0.39 16.30
N GLU A 135 11.68 0.81 17.52
CA GLU A 135 11.74 2.22 17.93
C GLU A 135 13.18 2.68 18.17
N LEU A 136 13.62 3.70 17.44
CA LEU A 136 14.90 4.37 17.62
C LEU A 136 14.67 5.79 18.18
N VAL A 137 15.27 6.09 19.32
CA VAL A 137 15.17 7.40 19.97
C VAL A 137 16.45 8.19 19.74
N VAL A 138 16.29 9.38 19.17
CA VAL A 138 17.37 10.27 18.79
C VAL A 138 17.13 11.63 19.40
N ARG A 139 18.19 12.27 19.90
CA ARG A 139 18.14 13.61 20.49
C ARG A 139 19.19 14.52 19.89
N GLY A 140 18.94 15.82 19.89
CA GLY A 140 19.91 16.83 19.47
C GLY A 140 19.70 18.13 20.22
N GLU A 141 20.80 18.81 20.55
CA GLU A 141 20.74 20.14 21.13
C GLU A 141 20.47 21.19 20.05
N ILE A 142 19.51 22.08 20.31
CA ILE A 142 19.10 23.13 19.35
C ILE A 142 19.23 24.52 19.98
N PRO A 143 19.41 25.58 19.16
CA PRO A 143 19.44 26.95 19.68
C PRO A 143 18.14 27.34 20.38
N ALA A 144 18.22 28.03 21.51
CA ALA A 144 17.04 28.43 22.29
C ALA A 144 16.05 29.38 21.57
N LEU A 145 16.47 29.99 20.45
CA LEU A 145 15.65 30.87 19.60
C LEU A 145 15.34 30.24 18.24
N ALA A 146 15.43 28.92 18.14
CA ALA A 146 15.07 28.18 16.95
C ALA A 146 13.57 28.36 16.64
N SER A 147 13.25 28.85 15.44
CA SER A 147 11.87 29.01 14.99
C SER A 147 11.47 27.97 13.95
N GLU A 148 12.41 27.55 13.10
CA GLU A 148 12.14 26.64 11.99
C GLU A 148 13.21 25.55 11.88
N MET A 149 12.82 24.40 11.35
CA MET A 149 13.69 23.27 11.07
C MET A 149 13.48 22.73 9.66
N VAL A 150 14.56 22.32 9.01
CA VAL A 150 14.53 21.51 7.78
C VAL A 150 15.16 20.16 8.06
N LEU A 151 14.46 19.08 7.71
CA LEU A 151 14.99 17.72 7.77
C LEU A 151 15.34 17.24 6.38
N ASN A 152 16.53 16.67 6.24
CA ASN A 152 17.06 16.04 5.04
C ASN A 152 17.09 14.53 5.28
N TRP A 153 16.30 13.80 4.52
CA TRP A 153 16.16 12.36 4.63
C TRP A 153 17.14 11.66 3.68
N PRO A 154 17.97 10.72 4.15
CA PRO A 154 18.98 10.08 3.30
C PRO A 154 18.35 9.26 2.17
N SER A 155 19.06 9.16 1.04
CA SER A 155 18.71 8.22 -0.03
C SER A 155 18.89 6.77 0.42
N GLY A 156 18.03 5.91 -0.07
CA GLY A 156 17.96 4.48 0.25
C GLY A 156 17.20 4.14 1.53
N ALA A 157 16.68 5.15 2.24
CA ALA A 157 15.96 4.96 3.50
C ALA A 157 14.44 4.82 3.32
N GLY A 158 13.95 4.85 2.07
CA GLY A 158 12.53 4.77 1.75
C GLY A 158 11.78 6.03 2.15
N ALA A 159 10.46 5.95 2.14
CA ALA A 159 9.62 7.07 2.51
C ALA A 159 9.59 7.28 4.05
N LEU A 160 9.69 8.53 4.47
CA LEU A 160 9.55 9.00 5.85
C LEU A 160 8.24 9.75 6.02
N VAL A 161 7.44 9.36 7.00
CA VAL A 161 6.33 10.15 7.54
C VAL A 161 6.84 10.90 8.78
N LEU A 162 7.02 12.22 8.66
CA LEU A 162 7.46 13.05 9.77
C LEU A 162 6.26 13.75 10.41
N ARG A 163 6.13 13.66 11.75
CA ARG A 163 5.03 14.22 12.51
C ARG A 163 5.53 15.03 13.70
N GLN A 164 5.03 16.24 13.82
CA GLN A 164 5.28 17.10 14.97
C GLN A 164 4.27 16.79 16.07
N LEU A 165 4.74 16.62 17.30
CA LEU A 165 3.88 16.42 18.46
C LEU A 165 3.99 17.59 19.44
N GLY A 166 2.98 17.76 20.28
CA GLY A 166 3.01 18.72 21.40
C GLY A 166 2.67 20.17 21.05
N VAL A 167 2.32 20.48 19.80
CA VAL A 167 1.97 21.84 19.34
C VAL A 167 0.55 21.93 18.77
N GLU A 168 0.03 23.16 18.67
CA GLU A 168 -1.20 23.43 17.91
C GLU A 168 -0.89 23.43 16.40
N GLU A 169 -1.80 22.89 15.59
CA GLU A 169 -1.62 22.77 14.14
C GLU A 169 -0.27 22.14 13.73
N PRO A 170 0.00 20.89 14.15
CA PRO A 170 1.29 20.24 13.94
C PRO A 170 1.57 19.99 12.46
N PHE A 171 2.86 20.07 12.11
CA PHE A 171 3.33 19.59 10.82
C PHE A 171 3.16 18.07 10.69
N THR A 172 2.73 17.63 9.51
CA THR A 172 2.79 16.23 9.09
C THR A 172 3.09 16.19 7.61
N GLY A 173 4.11 15.43 7.22
CA GLY A 173 4.55 15.37 5.83
C GLY A 173 5.20 14.04 5.47
N LEU A 174 5.12 13.71 4.17
CA LEU A 174 5.83 12.59 3.58
C LEU A 174 7.10 13.11 2.88
N VAL A 175 8.24 12.52 3.19
CA VAL A 175 9.54 12.81 2.57
C VAL A 175 10.02 11.53 1.90
N GLN A 176 10.30 11.57 0.61
CA GLN A 176 10.88 10.43 -0.11
C GLN A 176 12.38 10.31 0.21
N GLY A 177 12.97 9.14 -0.01
CA GLY A 177 14.41 8.92 0.09
C GLY A 177 15.21 9.97 -0.68
N GLY A 178 16.20 10.58 -0.02
CA GLY A 178 17.01 11.66 -0.58
C GLY A 178 16.32 13.03 -0.65
N GLY A 179 15.08 13.14 -0.16
CA GLY A 179 14.32 14.39 -0.14
C GLY A 179 14.56 15.24 1.12
N SER A 180 13.99 16.44 1.11
CA SER A 180 13.99 17.35 2.27
C SER A 180 12.58 17.86 2.56
N THR A 181 12.32 18.19 3.82
CA THR A 181 11.08 18.87 4.20
C THR A 181 11.09 20.32 3.74
N PRO A 182 9.92 20.96 3.58
CA PRO A 182 9.86 22.42 3.66
C PRO A 182 10.30 22.89 5.06
N PRO A 183 10.57 24.19 5.28
CA PRO A 183 10.77 24.74 6.62
C PRO A 183 9.56 24.42 7.52
N ILE A 184 9.83 23.82 8.67
CA ILE A 184 8.83 23.43 9.65
C ILE A 184 8.92 24.37 10.85
N ALA A 185 7.84 25.10 11.14
CA ALA A 185 7.74 25.91 12.34
C ALA A 185 7.73 25.02 13.59
N LEU A 186 8.66 25.26 14.52
CA LEU A 186 8.86 24.42 15.71
C LEU A 186 7.80 24.63 16.79
N ASP A 187 7.14 25.79 16.80
CA ASP A 187 6.06 26.17 17.71
C ASP A 187 4.65 25.79 17.22
N GLY A 188 4.54 25.25 16.00
CA GLY A 188 3.27 24.83 15.39
C GLY A 188 2.81 25.78 14.28
N GLY A 189 1.53 25.66 13.88
CA GLY A 189 0.99 26.44 12.75
C GLY A 189 1.45 25.98 11.36
N GLY A 190 2.22 24.88 11.29
CA GLY A 190 2.73 24.27 10.07
C GLY A 190 1.77 23.25 9.43
N ALA A 191 0.56 23.08 9.98
CA ALA A 191 -0.40 22.13 9.45
C ALA A 191 -0.78 22.45 7.99
N ALA A 192 -0.60 21.47 7.11
CA ALA A 192 -1.12 21.56 5.75
C ALA A 192 -2.64 21.77 5.78
N SER A 193 -3.12 22.65 4.89
CA SER A 193 -4.57 22.85 4.71
C SER A 193 -5.24 21.54 4.29
N GLY A 194 -6.47 21.31 4.74
CA GLY A 194 -7.22 20.10 4.37
C GLY A 194 -7.32 19.91 2.84
N TRP A 195 -7.42 20.99 2.07
CA TRP A 195 -7.43 20.91 0.60
C TRP A 195 -6.10 20.40 0.02
N LEU A 196 -4.97 20.89 0.54
CA LEU A 196 -3.64 20.43 0.13
C LEU A 196 -3.48 18.94 0.44
N VAL A 197 -3.87 18.52 1.64
CA VAL A 197 -3.82 17.10 2.06
C VAL A 197 -4.72 16.25 1.17
N PHE A 198 -5.96 16.68 0.91
CA PHE A 198 -6.85 16.00 -0.02
C PHE A 198 -6.21 15.78 -1.39
N ALA A 199 -5.60 16.82 -1.97
CA ALA A 199 -4.96 16.72 -3.28
C ALA A 199 -3.71 15.81 -3.26
N GLN A 200 -2.91 15.85 -2.20
CA GLN A 200 -1.71 15.02 -2.04
C GLN A 200 -2.02 13.52 -1.91
N TYR A 201 -3.18 13.16 -1.36
CA TYR A 201 -3.58 11.76 -1.19
C TYR A 201 -4.26 11.16 -2.43
N ILE A 202 -4.65 11.95 -3.43
CA ILE A 202 -5.22 11.42 -4.69
C ILE A 202 -4.22 10.52 -5.44
N PRO A 203 -2.95 10.93 -5.70
CA PRO A 203 -1.96 10.06 -6.32
C PRO A 203 -1.71 8.78 -5.52
N VAL A 204 -1.65 8.88 -4.18
CA VAL A 204 -1.45 7.73 -3.28
C VAL A 204 -2.57 6.70 -3.46
N GLY A 205 -3.83 7.17 -3.49
CA GLY A 205 -4.97 6.29 -3.75
C GLY A 205 -5.01 5.71 -5.16
N PHE A 206 -4.52 6.44 -6.15
CA PHE A 206 -4.40 5.94 -7.52
C PHE A 206 -3.34 4.82 -7.61
N GLU A 207 -2.15 5.05 -7.04
CA GLU A 207 -1.04 4.11 -7.02
C GLU A 207 -1.38 2.84 -6.25
N HIS A 208 -2.18 2.96 -5.19
CA HIS A 208 -2.76 1.83 -4.46
C HIS A 208 -3.55 0.87 -5.36
N ILE A 209 -4.08 1.34 -6.50
CA ILE A 209 -4.75 0.48 -7.49
C ILE A 209 -3.80 0.15 -8.65
N VAL A 210 -3.21 1.15 -9.29
CA VAL A 210 -2.34 0.99 -10.46
C VAL A 210 -0.98 1.63 -10.18
N PRO A 211 0.13 0.88 -10.09
CA PRO A 211 0.28 -0.54 -10.42
C PRO A 211 0.15 -1.52 -9.23
N LEU A 212 0.04 -1.03 -7.99
CA LEU A 212 0.31 -1.85 -6.80
C LEU A 212 -0.84 -2.81 -6.43
N GLY A 213 -2.09 -2.39 -6.66
CA GLY A 213 -3.28 -3.09 -6.19
C GLY A 213 -3.77 -4.22 -7.10
N LEU A 214 -2.98 -5.27 -7.30
CA LEU A 214 -3.36 -6.39 -8.16
C LEU A 214 -4.68 -7.06 -7.73
N ASP A 215 -4.96 -7.15 -6.42
CA ASP A 215 -6.23 -7.65 -5.89
C ASP A 215 -7.43 -6.84 -6.42
N HIS A 216 -7.32 -5.51 -6.37
CA HIS A 216 -8.33 -4.58 -6.89
C HIS A 216 -8.46 -4.68 -8.40
N ILE A 217 -7.34 -4.76 -9.13
CA ILE A 217 -7.34 -4.91 -10.59
C ILE A 217 -8.08 -6.19 -11.00
N LEU A 218 -7.73 -7.34 -10.42
CA LEU A 218 -8.39 -8.61 -10.73
C LEU A 218 -9.86 -8.62 -10.33
N PHE A 219 -10.21 -8.01 -9.21
CA PHE A 219 -11.60 -7.86 -8.78
C PHE A 219 -12.41 -7.04 -9.81
N VAL A 220 -11.91 -5.86 -10.20
CA VAL A 220 -12.56 -4.97 -11.18
C VAL A 220 -12.66 -5.62 -12.56
N LEU A 221 -11.62 -6.33 -13.01
CA LEU A 221 -11.67 -7.11 -14.24
C LEU A 221 -12.70 -8.25 -14.14
N GLY A 222 -12.80 -8.91 -12.99
CA GLY A 222 -13.86 -9.86 -12.67
C GLY A 222 -15.24 -9.23 -12.83
N LEU A 223 -15.47 -8.02 -12.33
CA LEU A 223 -16.74 -7.32 -12.55
C LEU A 223 -16.99 -7.05 -14.04
N PHE A 224 -15.98 -6.55 -14.74
CA PHE A 224 -16.04 -6.20 -16.17
C PHE A 224 -16.45 -7.38 -17.06
N PHE A 225 -15.86 -8.56 -16.86
CA PHE A 225 -16.07 -9.70 -17.78
C PHE A 225 -17.50 -10.26 -17.75
N LEU A 226 -18.27 -10.08 -16.67
CA LEU A 226 -19.68 -10.52 -16.67
C LEU A 226 -20.60 -9.56 -17.43
N GLY A 227 -20.31 -8.27 -17.40
CA GLY A 227 -21.21 -7.27 -17.96
C GLY A 227 -20.45 -6.05 -18.44
N THR A 228 -20.39 -5.86 -19.75
CA THR A 228 -19.77 -4.69 -20.39
C THR A 228 -20.68 -3.45 -20.36
N SER A 229 -21.64 -3.38 -19.42
CA SER A 229 -22.48 -2.19 -19.24
C SER A 229 -21.75 -1.18 -18.36
N ALA A 230 -21.27 -0.10 -18.95
CA ALA A 230 -20.53 0.94 -18.23
C ALA A 230 -21.32 1.45 -17.01
N ARG A 231 -22.63 1.69 -17.15
CA ARG A 231 -23.47 2.16 -16.04
C ARG A 231 -23.50 1.20 -14.85
N VAL A 232 -23.58 -0.10 -15.11
CA VAL A 232 -23.60 -1.12 -14.05
C VAL A 232 -22.24 -1.21 -13.36
N LEU A 233 -21.17 -1.23 -14.15
CA LEU A 233 -19.80 -1.31 -13.63
C LEU A 233 -19.46 -0.09 -12.76
N LEU A 234 -19.79 1.12 -13.24
CA LEU A 234 -19.59 2.35 -12.48
C LEU A 234 -20.30 2.28 -11.13
N TRP A 235 -21.57 1.86 -11.11
CA TRP A 235 -22.29 1.71 -9.85
C TRP A 235 -21.63 0.69 -8.91
N GLN A 236 -21.19 -0.46 -9.43
CA GLN A 236 -20.58 -1.52 -8.63
C GLN A 236 -19.25 -1.08 -8.03
N VAL A 237 -18.41 -0.42 -8.82
CA VAL A 237 -17.12 0.10 -8.37
C VAL A 237 -17.32 1.20 -7.34
N SER A 238 -18.18 2.19 -7.59
CA SER A 238 -18.43 3.24 -6.59
C SER A 238 -19.03 2.69 -5.29
N ALA A 239 -19.89 1.67 -5.36
CA ALA A 239 -20.42 1.01 -4.17
C ALA A 239 -19.33 0.26 -3.39
N PHE A 240 -18.39 -0.37 -4.09
CA PHE A 240 -17.21 -0.99 -3.50
C PHE A 240 -16.32 0.06 -2.82
N THR A 241 -16.01 1.18 -3.50
CA THR A 241 -15.16 2.26 -2.96
C THR A 241 -15.79 2.92 -1.74
N LEU A 242 -17.11 3.11 -1.75
CA LEU A 242 -17.83 3.63 -0.59
C LEU A 242 -17.72 2.70 0.61
N ALA A 243 -17.92 1.39 0.41
CA ALA A 243 -17.75 0.39 1.46
C ALA A 243 -16.30 0.36 1.98
N HIS A 244 -15.34 0.34 1.06
CA HIS A 244 -13.91 0.42 1.35
C HIS A 244 -13.56 1.63 2.21
N THR A 245 -14.08 2.81 1.86
CA THR A 245 -13.89 4.05 2.63
C THR A 245 -14.36 3.89 4.08
N VAL A 246 -15.50 3.22 4.30
CA VAL A 246 -16.07 3.02 5.64
C VAL A 246 -15.15 2.16 6.49
N THR A 247 -14.71 0.99 6.01
CA THR A 247 -13.86 0.11 6.82
C THR A 247 -12.43 0.61 6.96
N LEU A 248 -11.91 1.30 5.95
CA LEU A 248 -10.63 2.00 6.05
C LEU A 248 -10.66 3.05 7.15
N ALA A 249 -11.73 3.85 7.22
CA ALA A 249 -11.90 4.83 8.29
C ALA A 249 -12.01 4.16 9.66
N LEU A 250 -12.80 3.10 9.78
CA LEU A 250 -12.97 2.35 11.04
C LEU A 250 -11.66 1.72 11.52
N GLY A 251 -10.86 1.18 10.61
CA GLY A 251 -9.58 0.58 10.95
C GLY A 251 -8.51 1.60 11.28
N ALA A 252 -8.41 2.69 10.51
CA ALA A 252 -7.44 3.77 10.79
C ALA A 252 -7.75 4.53 12.09
N LEU A 253 -9.03 4.60 12.50
CA LEU A 253 -9.44 5.13 13.81
C LEU A 253 -9.26 4.13 14.96
N GLY A 254 -8.84 2.90 14.67
CA GLY A 254 -8.66 1.83 15.66
C GLY A 254 -9.97 1.23 16.20
N TRP A 255 -11.11 1.53 15.58
CA TRP A 255 -12.41 0.98 16.01
C TRP A 255 -12.62 -0.46 15.56
N VAL A 256 -11.97 -0.85 14.46
CA VAL A 256 -11.98 -2.22 13.95
C VAL A 256 -10.53 -2.64 13.71
N ASN A 257 -10.09 -3.72 14.35
CA ASN A 257 -8.80 -4.32 14.10
C ASN A 257 -9.00 -5.81 13.80
N VAL A 258 -8.73 -6.20 12.57
CA VAL A 258 -8.79 -7.59 12.11
C VAL A 258 -7.41 -7.93 11.57
N PRO A 259 -6.79 -9.04 12.02
CA PRO A 259 -5.44 -9.37 11.62
C PRO A 259 -5.35 -9.63 10.11
N PRO A 260 -4.26 -9.21 9.44
CA PRO A 260 -4.08 -9.44 8.00
C PRO A 260 -4.18 -10.92 7.60
N SER A 261 -3.74 -11.84 8.48
CA SER A 261 -3.88 -13.29 8.31
C SER A 261 -5.32 -13.81 8.15
N ILE A 262 -6.33 -12.99 8.48
CA ILE A 262 -7.74 -13.27 8.21
C ILE A 262 -8.22 -12.45 7.01
N VAL A 263 -7.85 -11.16 6.95
CA VAL A 263 -8.35 -10.23 5.92
C VAL A 263 -7.85 -10.62 4.53
N GLU A 264 -6.55 -10.87 4.37
CA GLU A 264 -5.93 -11.12 3.07
C GLU A 264 -6.43 -12.41 2.38
N PRO A 265 -6.61 -13.55 3.09
CA PRO A 265 -7.31 -14.69 2.51
C PRO A 265 -8.73 -14.36 2.07
N LEU A 266 -9.50 -13.61 2.86
CA LEU A 266 -10.88 -13.27 2.51
C LEU A 266 -10.95 -12.35 1.28
N ILE A 267 -9.97 -11.46 1.11
CA ILE A 267 -9.78 -10.67 -0.11
C ILE A 267 -9.55 -11.60 -1.31
N ALA A 268 -8.61 -12.55 -1.24
CA ALA A 268 -8.35 -13.50 -2.31
C ALA A 268 -9.58 -14.39 -2.63
N ALA A 269 -10.29 -14.83 -1.59
CA ALA A 269 -11.54 -15.59 -1.74
C ALA A 269 -12.63 -14.78 -2.44
N SER A 270 -12.72 -13.46 -2.20
CA SER A 270 -13.68 -12.59 -2.87
C SER A 270 -13.44 -12.48 -4.38
N ILE A 271 -12.17 -12.44 -4.80
CA ILE A 271 -11.77 -12.42 -6.23
C ILE A 271 -12.18 -13.73 -6.88
N CYS A 272 -11.86 -14.86 -6.24
CA CYS A 272 -12.27 -16.19 -6.70
C CYS A 272 -13.81 -16.29 -6.81
N TYR A 273 -14.53 -15.81 -5.80
CA TYR A 273 -15.99 -15.82 -5.81
C TYR A 273 -16.59 -15.07 -7.00
N VAL A 274 -16.17 -13.82 -7.25
CA VAL A 274 -16.70 -13.03 -8.37
C VAL A 274 -16.43 -13.71 -9.71
N ALA A 275 -15.23 -14.28 -9.86
CA ALA A 275 -14.84 -14.98 -11.06
C ALA A 275 -15.67 -16.27 -11.29
N LEU A 276 -15.90 -17.07 -10.25
CA LEU A 276 -16.76 -18.26 -10.32
C LEU A 276 -18.22 -17.88 -10.59
N GLU A 277 -18.73 -16.82 -9.94
CA GLU A 277 -20.08 -16.30 -10.18
C GLU A 277 -20.29 -15.99 -11.67
N ASN A 278 -19.29 -15.39 -12.33
CA ASN A 278 -19.36 -15.08 -13.76
C ASN A 278 -19.44 -16.32 -14.65
N ILE A 279 -18.69 -17.37 -14.29
CA ILE A 279 -18.65 -18.63 -15.03
C ILE A 279 -20.00 -19.33 -14.94
N PHE A 280 -20.55 -19.45 -13.73
CA PHE A 280 -21.74 -20.27 -13.48
C PHE A 280 -23.08 -19.58 -13.73
N LEU A 281 -23.25 -18.32 -13.33
CA LEU A 281 -24.56 -17.65 -13.40
C LEU A 281 -24.80 -16.99 -14.75
N GLY A 282 -23.78 -16.35 -15.31
CA GLY A 282 -23.85 -15.71 -16.63
C GLY A 282 -24.83 -14.55 -16.79
N HIS A 283 -25.43 -14.10 -15.69
CA HIS A 283 -26.27 -12.92 -15.59
C HIS A 283 -26.03 -12.23 -14.24
N LEU A 284 -26.36 -10.95 -14.15
CA LEU A 284 -26.24 -10.18 -12.91
C LEU A 284 -27.35 -10.60 -11.94
N THR A 285 -26.97 -11.07 -10.76
CA THR A 285 -27.94 -11.40 -9.70
C THR A 285 -28.40 -10.16 -8.96
N ARG A 286 -29.61 -10.20 -8.38
CA ARG A 286 -30.14 -9.12 -7.54
C ARG A 286 -29.33 -8.88 -6.25
N TRP A 287 -28.56 -9.87 -5.81
CA TRP A 287 -27.74 -9.82 -4.60
C TRP A 287 -26.30 -9.37 -4.86
N ARG A 288 -25.83 -9.43 -6.10
CA ARG A 288 -24.48 -9.02 -6.48
C ARG A 288 -24.08 -7.64 -5.95
N PRO A 289 -24.93 -6.59 -5.99
CA PRO A 289 -24.65 -5.31 -5.32
C PRO A 289 -24.27 -5.42 -3.85
N VAL A 290 -25.01 -6.23 -3.07
CA VAL A 290 -24.77 -6.43 -1.63
C VAL A 290 -23.47 -7.18 -1.40
N VAL A 291 -23.19 -8.18 -2.24
CA VAL A 291 -21.95 -8.96 -2.18
C VAL A 291 -20.74 -8.07 -2.48
N ILE A 292 -20.80 -7.26 -3.52
CA ILE A 292 -19.72 -6.33 -3.90
C ILE A 292 -19.48 -5.28 -2.82
N PHE A 293 -20.55 -4.73 -2.22
CA PHE A 293 -20.43 -3.85 -1.07
C PHE A 293 -19.73 -4.54 0.09
N GLY A 294 -20.12 -5.79 0.42
CA GLY A 294 -19.46 -6.59 1.45
C GLY A 294 -17.97 -6.85 1.16
N PHE A 295 -17.62 -7.10 -0.10
CA PHE A 295 -16.21 -7.22 -0.50
C PHE A 295 -15.46 -5.90 -0.39
N GLY A 296 -16.07 -4.77 -0.72
CA GLY A 296 -15.48 -3.45 -0.47
C GLY A 296 -15.17 -3.22 1.01
N LEU A 297 -16.08 -3.62 1.91
CA LEU A 297 -15.80 -3.57 3.36
C LEU A 297 -14.55 -4.40 3.72
N LEU A 298 -14.44 -5.63 3.20
CA LEU A 298 -13.29 -6.49 3.49
C LEU A 298 -11.98 -5.91 2.96
N HIS A 299 -11.97 -5.40 1.73
CA HIS A 299 -10.76 -4.83 1.12
C HIS A 299 -10.28 -3.59 1.88
N GLY A 300 -11.19 -2.74 2.36
CA GLY A 300 -10.83 -1.55 3.15
C GLY A 300 -10.16 -1.85 4.49
N LEU A 301 -10.29 -3.07 5.02
CA LEU A 301 -9.55 -3.50 6.22
C LEU A 301 -8.10 -3.84 5.91
N GLY A 302 -7.77 -4.28 4.69
CA GLY A 302 -6.42 -4.70 4.31
C GLY A 302 -5.42 -3.54 4.32
N PHE A 303 -5.88 -2.31 4.06
CA PHE A 303 -5.03 -1.11 3.98
C PHE A 303 -5.18 -0.17 5.20
N ALA A 304 -6.01 -0.53 6.18
CA ALA A 304 -6.34 0.36 7.29
C ALA A 304 -5.19 0.59 8.27
N SER A 305 -4.31 -0.40 8.44
CA SER A 305 -3.08 -0.29 9.22
C SER A 305 -2.16 0.78 8.64
N VAL A 306 -1.95 0.78 7.33
CA VAL A 306 -1.08 1.70 6.62
C VAL A 306 -1.55 3.15 6.83
N LEU A 307 -2.84 3.46 6.62
CA LEU A 307 -3.34 4.83 6.82
C LEU A 307 -3.32 5.26 8.30
N GLY A 308 -3.55 4.32 9.23
CA GLY A 308 -3.46 4.59 10.68
C GLY A 308 -2.03 4.91 11.14
N GLU A 309 -1.02 4.29 10.53
CA GLU A 309 0.40 4.51 10.84
C GLU A 309 0.86 5.93 10.53
N PHE A 310 0.30 6.58 9.50
CA PHE A 310 0.57 7.99 9.20
C PHE A 310 0.13 8.94 10.32
N GLY A 311 -0.79 8.53 11.21
CA GLY A 311 -1.27 9.31 12.37
C GLY A 311 -1.51 10.79 12.08
N LEU A 312 -2.22 11.06 10.98
CA LEU A 312 -2.54 12.41 10.55
C LEU A 312 -3.24 13.22 11.66
N PRO A 313 -2.98 14.52 11.76
CA PRO A 313 -3.74 15.41 12.63
C PRO A 313 -5.24 15.27 12.38
N ARG A 314 -6.06 15.38 13.44
CA ARG A 314 -7.53 15.15 13.34
C ARG A 314 -8.20 15.97 12.23
N GLY A 315 -7.72 17.18 11.96
CA GLY A 315 -8.23 18.05 10.88
C GLY A 315 -7.82 17.62 9.46
N GLN A 316 -6.79 16.80 9.32
CA GLN A 316 -6.24 16.33 8.05
C GLN A 316 -6.66 14.90 7.70
N PHE A 317 -7.04 14.10 8.70
CA PHE A 317 -7.47 12.71 8.52
C PHE A 317 -8.60 12.55 7.49
N PHE A 318 -9.72 13.26 7.65
CA PHE A 318 -10.85 13.15 6.72
C PHE A 318 -10.50 13.64 5.30
N PRO A 319 -9.83 14.80 5.12
CA PRO A 319 -9.37 15.18 3.79
C PRO A 319 -8.46 14.15 3.12
N ALA A 320 -7.50 13.56 3.83
CA ALA A 320 -6.65 12.49 3.31
C ALA A 320 -7.45 11.25 2.92
N LEU A 321 -8.35 10.80 3.80
CA LEU A 321 -9.22 9.64 3.56
C LEU A 321 -10.08 9.81 2.30
N ILE A 322 -10.68 10.99 2.12
CA ILE A 322 -11.51 11.28 0.94
C ILE A 322 -10.61 11.38 -0.30
N GLY A 323 -9.48 12.08 -0.22
CA GLY A 323 -8.51 12.22 -1.32
C GLY A 323 -8.01 10.87 -1.82
N PHE A 324 -7.61 10.00 -0.89
CA PHE A 324 -7.21 8.63 -1.16
C PHE A 324 -8.30 7.84 -1.89
N ASN A 325 -9.54 7.83 -1.39
CA ASN A 325 -10.62 7.07 -2.04
C ASN A 325 -11.05 7.67 -3.39
N VAL A 326 -10.88 8.98 -3.61
CA VAL A 326 -11.02 9.59 -4.95
C VAL A 326 -9.93 9.08 -5.89
N GLY A 327 -8.69 8.96 -5.42
CA GLY A 327 -7.59 8.31 -6.13
C GLY A 327 -7.90 6.86 -6.50
N VAL A 328 -8.40 6.08 -5.55
CA VAL A 328 -8.83 4.68 -5.75
C VAL A 328 -9.88 4.57 -6.85
N GLU A 329 -10.93 5.40 -6.79
CA GLU A 329 -11.97 5.42 -7.83
C GLU A 329 -11.34 5.72 -9.21
N PHE A 330 -10.44 6.70 -9.32
CA PHE A 330 -9.74 6.99 -10.58
C PHE A 330 -8.89 5.81 -11.07
N GLY A 331 -8.20 5.10 -10.18
CA GLY A 331 -7.45 3.90 -10.52
C GLY A 331 -8.35 2.80 -11.09
N GLN A 332 -9.47 2.51 -10.42
CA GLN A 332 -10.43 1.50 -10.88
C GLN A 332 -11.10 1.89 -12.21
N LEU A 333 -11.46 3.16 -12.38
CA LEU A 333 -11.98 3.68 -13.64
C LEU A 333 -10.97 3.55 -14.78
N THR A 334 -9.68 3.73 -14.48
CA THR A 334 -8.60 3.55 -15.45
C THR A 334 -8.50 2.10 -15.91
N VAL A 335 -8.55 1.14 -14.97
CA VAL A 335 -8.59 -0.30 -15.29
C VAL A 335 -9.81 -0.64 -16.16
N ILE A 336 -10.99 -0.13 -15.81
CA ILE A 336 -12.21 -0.31 -16.61
C ILE A 336 -12.04 0.26 -18.01
N ALA A 337 -11.53 1.49 -18.14
CA ALA A 337 -11.33 2.14 -19.42
C ALA A 337 -10.38 1.34 -20.32
N LEU A 338 -9.26 0.86 -19.77
CA LEU A 338 -8.32 0.01 -20.48
C LEU A 338 -8.96 -1.31 -20.90
N ALA A 339 -9.76 -1.95 -20.04
CA ALA A 339 -10.48 -3.18 -20.38
C ALA A 339 -11.52 -2.96 -21.51
N PHE A 340 -12.22 -1.81 -21.52
CA PHE A 340 -13.11 -1.44 -22.62
C PHE A 340 -12.34 -1.22 -23.92
N LEU A 341 -11.22 -0.49 -23.88
CA LEU A 341 -10.38 -0.21 -25.05
C LEU A 341 -9.77 -1.49 -25.62
N ALA A 342 -9.33 -2.43 -24.76
CA ALA A 342 -8.72 -3.69 -25.19
C ALA A 342 -9.75 -4.70 -25.70
N VAL A 343 -10.92 -4.77 -25.05
CA VAL A 343 -11.87 -5.88 -25.25
C VAL A 343 -13.30 -5.39 -25.46
N GLY A 344 -13.81 -4.54 -24.57
CA GLY A 344 -15.24 -4.20 -24.51
C GLY A 344 -15.78 -3.58 -25.81
N LEU A 345 -15.06 -2.62 -26.39
CA LEU A 345 -15.47 -1.91 -27.60
C LEU A 345 -15.53 -2.83 -28.83
N TRP A 346 -14.57 -3.74 -28.96
CA TRP A 346 -14.42 -4.58 -30.16
C TRP A 346 -15.29 -5.84 -30.10
N PHE A 347 -15.42 -6.41 -28.89
CA PHE A 347 -15.95 -7.76 -28.73
C PHE A 347 -17.17 -7.84 -27.80
N GLY A 348 -17.45 -6.83 -26.96
CA GLY A 348 -18.49 -6.92 -25.92
C GLY A 348 -19.92 -7.23 -26.44
N HIS A 349 -20.24 -6.78 -27.66
CA HIS A 349 -21.55 -7.03 -28.29
C HIS A 349 -21.59 -8.32 -29.13
N LYS A 350 -20.49 -9.08 -29.21
CA LYS A 350 -20.44 -10.30 -30.02
C LYS A 350 -21.11 -11.46 -29.27
N PRO A 351 -21.92 -12.30 -29.94
CA PRO A 351 -22.61 -13.41 -29.28
C PRO A 351 -21.66 -14.45 -28.67
N TRP A 352 -20.42 -14.52 -29.16
CA TRP A 352 -19.37 -15.41 -28.67
C TRP A 352 -18.50 -14.80 -27.55
N TYR A 353 -18.69 -13.51 -27.21
CA TYR A 353 -17.91 -12.81 -26.19
C TYR A 353 -17.83 -13.61 -24.89
N ARG A 354 -18.99 -14.08 -24.43
CA ARG A 354 -19.08 -14.82 -23.17
C ARG A 354 -18.23 -16.09 -23.20
N THR A 355 -18.41 -16.91 -24.24
CA THR A 355 -17.77 -18.23 -24.33
C THR A 355 -16.28 -18.15 -24.66
N ALA A 356 -15.85 -17.17 -25.46
CA ALA A 356 -14.47 -17.09 -25.92
C ALA A 356 -13.57 -16.13 -25.12
N ILE A 357 -14.16 -15.17 -24.39
CA ILE A 357 -13.40 -14.16 -23.64
C ILE A 357 -13.78 -14.19 -22.16
N ALA A 358 -15.06 -13.91 -21.84
CA ALA A 358 -15.45 -13.68 -20.44
C ALA A 358 -15.22 -14.91 -19.55
N ILE A 359 -15.64 -16.10 -19.99
CA ILE A 359 -15.49 -17.34 -19.23
C ILE A 359 -14.01 -17.73 -19.09
N PRO A 360 -13.20 -17.79 -20.17
CA PRO A 360 -11.77 -18.06 -20.03
C PRO A 360 -11.03 -17.06 -19.13
N ALA A 361 -11.29 -15.76 -19.28
CA ALA A 361 -10.67 -14.74 -18.44
C ALA A 361 -11.09 -14.88 -16.97
N SER A 362 -12.38 -15.12 -16.72
CA SER A 362 -12.86 -15.41 -15.36
C SER A 362 -12.26 -16.70 -14.81
N ALA A 363 -12.01 -17.73 -15.62
CA ALA A 363 -11.37 -18.96 -15.15
C ALA A 363 -9.92 -18.68 -14.72
N VAL A 364 -9.17 -17.86 -15.46
CA VAL A 364 -7.82 -17.43 -15.07
C VAL A 364 -7.88 -16.65 -13.75
N ILE A 365 -8.77 -15.67 -13.62
CA ILE A 365 -8.94 -14.88 -12.38
C ILE A 365 -9.31 -15.80 -11.20
N ALA A 366 -10.18 -16.78 -11.42
CA ALA A 366 -10.57 -17.73 -10.38
C ALA A 366 -9.40 -18.61 -9.92
N LEU A 367 -8.54 -19.05 -10.85
CA LEU A 367 -7.35 -19.83 -10.54
C LEU A 367 -6.32 -19.00 -9.77
N VAL A 368 -6.08 -17.76 -10.18
CA VAL A 368 -5.17 -16.83 -9.45
C VAL A 368 -5.70 -16.56 -8.05
N GLY A 369 -6.99 -16.21 -7.92
CA GLY A 369 -7.61 -15.97 -6.61
C GLY A 369 -7.60 -17.21 -5.71
N ALA A 370 -7.79 -18.41 -6.27
CA ALA A 370 -7.68 -19.66 -5.51
C ALA A 370 -6.24 -19.96 -5.08
N TYR A 371 -5.26 -19.71 -5.95
CA TYR A 371 -3.85 -19.82 -5.61
C TYR A 371 -3.47 -18.88 -4.46
N TRP A 372 -3.79 -17.57 -4.57
CA TRP A 372 -3.53 -16.59 -3.52
C TRP A 372 -4.26 -16.88 -2.22
N PHE A 373 -5.47 -17.45 -2.29
CA PHE A 373 -6.17 -17.89 -1.09
C PHE A 373 -5.37 -18.99 -0.36
N VAL A 374 -4.90 -20.01 -1.08
CA VAL A 374 -4.09 -21.09 -0.49
C VAL A 374 -2.78 -20.54 0.05
N GLU A 375 -2.12 -19.66 -0.71
CA GLU A 375 -0.89 -18.99 -0.29
C GLU A 375 -1.09 -18.21 1.01
N ARG A 376 -2.03 -17.27 1.06
CA ARG A 376 -2.26 -16.42 2.25
C ARG A 376 -2.76 -17.18 3.48
N VAL A 377 -3.33 -18.38 3.30
CA VAL A 377 -3.78 -19.23 4.42
C VAL A 377 -2.67 -20.13 4.97
N PHE A 378 -1.83 -20.70 4.10
CA PHE A 378 -0.93 -21.80 4.46
C PHE A 378 0.56 -21.49 4.31
N LEU A 379 0.92 -20.45 3.58
CA LEU A 379 2.30 -20.10 3.22
C LEU A 379 2.76 -18.84 3.94
#